data_AF-A0A245ZT00-F1
#
_entry.id   AF-A0A245ZT00-F1
#
_cell.length_a   1.000
_cell.length_b   1.000
_cell.length_c   1.000
_cell.angle_alpha   90.00
_cell.angle_beta   90.00
_cell.angle_gamma   90.00
#
_symmetry.space_group_name_H-M   'P 1'
#
loop_
_entity.id
_entity.type
_entity.pdbx_description
1 polymer ?
#
loop_
_entity_poly.entity_id
_entity_poly.type
_entity_poly.pdbx_seq_one_letter_code
_entity_poly.pdbx_strand_id
1 'polypeptide(L)' 'METAHRSALEAKHALLDQRIDDERHRPKPDSMLIADLKKQKLRLKEEITAH' A
#
# COMPACT_ATOMS: atom_id res chain seq x y z
N MET A 1 -15.70 8.64 15.86
CA MET A 1 -15.54 7.53 14.89
C MET A 1 -14.29 7.72 14.02
N GLU A 2 -13.15 8.14 14.58
CA GLU A 2 -11.87 8.26 13.83
C GLU A 2 -11.21 6.90 13.57
N THR A 3 -11.43 5.93 14.47
CA THR A 3 -10.82 4.60 14.40
C THR A 3 -11.19 3.83 13.13
N ALA A 4 -12.45 3.91 12.69
CA ALA A 4 -12.91 3.24 11.48
C ALA A 4 -12.23 3.77 10.21
N HIS A 5 -11.96 5.07 10.15
CA HIS A 5 -11.26 5.68 9.02
C HIS A 5 -9.80 5.24 8.97
N ARG A 6 -9.10 5.31 10.12
CA ARG A 6 -7.70 4.87 10.22
C ARG A 6 -7.54 3.38 9.95
N SER A 7 -8.41 2.52 10.49
CA SER A 7 -8.38 1.07 10.20
C SER A 7 -8.64 0.74 8.73
N ALA A 8 -9.50 1.50 8.04
CA ALA A 8 -9.71 1.32 6.60
C ALA A 8 -8.47 1.71 5.78
N LEU A 9 -7.75 2.76 6.18
CA LEU A 9 -6.49 3.16 5.56
C LEU A 9 -5.38 2.15 5.83
N GLU A 10 -5.27 1.63 7.06
CA GLU A 10 -4.32 0.58 7.40
C GLU A 10 -4.59 -0.73 6.63
N ALA A 11 -5.86 -1.12 6.48
CA ALA A 11 -6.23 -2.29 5.68
C ALA A 11 -5.84 -2.13 4.20
N LYS A 12 -6.08 -0.95 3.62
CA LYS A 12 -5.64 -0.61 2.26
C LYS A 12 -4.11 -0.62 2.14
N HIS A 13 -3.39 -0.14 3.15
CA HIS A 13 -1.93 -0.14 3.19
C HIS A 13 -1.38 -1.58 3.20
N ALA A 14 -1.95 -2.45 4.04
CA ALA A 14 -1.59 -3.87 4.08
C ALA A 14 -1.84 -4.57 2.74
N LEU A 15 -2.98 -4.28 2.08
CA LEU A 15 -3.30 -4.85 0.77
C LEU A 15 -2.31 -4.42 -0.32
N LEU A 16 -1.90 -3.14 -0.33
CA LEU A 16 -0.88 -2.64 -1.25
C LEU A 16 0.47 -3.33 -1.01
N ASP A 17 0.82 -3.60 0.25
CA ASP A 17 2.05 -4.30 0.57
C ASP A 17 2.04 -5.75 0.11
N GLN A 18 0.93 -6.45 0.31
CA GLN A 18 0.75 -7.81 -0.21
C GLN A 18 0.85 -7.85 -1.74
N ARG A 19 0.26 -6.87 -2.45
CA ARG A 19 0.38 -6.79 -3.91
C ARG A 19 1.80 -6.54 -4.38
N ILE A 20 2.57 -5.72 -3.65
CA ILE A 20 3.99 -5.49 -3.94
C ILE A 20 4.78 -6.78 -3.74
N ASP A 21 4.52 -7.51 -2.66
CA ASP A 21 5.22 -8.74 -2.34
C ASP A 21 4.92 -9.85 -3.36
N ASP A 22 3.63 -10.01 -3.71
CA ASP A 22 3.18 -10.94 -4.74
C ASP A 22 3.86 -10.64 -6.09
N GLU A 23 3.83 -9.38 -6.53
CA GLU A 23 4.47 -8.97 -7.79
C GLU A 23 6.00 -9.15 -7.76
N ARG A 24 6.64 -8.98 -6.61
CA ARG A 24 8.09 -9.24 -6.44
C ARG A 24 8.44 -10.71 -6.44
N HIS A 25 7.54 -11.58 -5.98
CA HIS A 25 7.69 -13.03 -6.00
C HIS A 25 7.43 -13.64 -7.38
N ARG A 26 6.81 -12.89 -8.31
CA ARG A 26 6.59 -13.37 -9.68
C ARG A 26 7.93 -13.53 -10.42
N PRO A 27 8.06 -14.56 -11.27
CA PRO A 27 9.27 -14.81 -12.05
C PRO A 27 9.59 -13.71 -13.08
N LYS A 28 8.62 -12.84 -13.39
CA LYS A 28 8.80 -11.61 -14.17
C LYS A 28 8.13 -10.45 -13.43
N PRO A 29 8.83 -9.81 -12.49
CA PRO A 29 8.26 -8.72 -11.70
C PRO A 29 8.08 -7.47 -12.57
N ASP A 30 6.87 -6.92 -12.60
CA ASP A 30 6.64 -5.61 -13.23
C ASP A 30 7.16 -4.49 -12.32
N SER A 31 8.35 -3.97 -12.66
CA SER A 31 9.01 -2.94 -11.87
C SER A 31 8.28 -1.59 -11.91
N MET A 32 7.55 -1.30 -12.99
CA MET A 32 6.71 -0.08 -13.07
C MET A 32 5.50 -0.21 -12.14
N LEU A 33 4.84 -1.37 -12.14
CA LEU A 33 3.73 -1.66 -11.25
C LEU A 33 4.17 -1.61 -9.78
N ILE A 34 5.30 -2.23 -9.44
CA ILE A 34 5.86 -2.21 -8.08
C ILE A 34 6.17 -0.76 -7.64
N ALA A 35 6.74 0.06 -8.53
CA ALA A 35 7.04 1.46 -8.23
C ALA A 35 5.76 2.28 -7.98
N ASP A 36 4.71 2.05 -8.78
CA ASP A 36 3.42 2.71 -8.61
C ASP A 36 2.74 2.29 -7.30
N LEU A 37 2.68 0.99 -7.01
CA LEU A 37 2.13 0.46 -5.76
C LEU A 37 2.88 1.01 -4.53
N LYS A 38 4.22 1.14 -4.59
CA LYS A 38 5.02 1.75 -3.52
C LYS A 38 4.69 3.24 -3.33
N LYS A 39 4.45 4.00 -4.41
CA LYS A 39 4.02 5.40 -4.32
C LYS A 39 2.64 5.51 -3.69
N GLN A 40 1.70 4.65 -4.07
CA GLN A 40 0.38 4.59 -3.45
C GLN A 40 0.48 4.26 -1.95
N LYS A 41 1.30 3.28 -1.58
CA LYS A 41 1.58 2.92 -0.18
C LYS A 41 2.14 4.10 0.61
N LEU A 42 3.07 4.86 0.03
CA LEU A 42 3.66 6.03 0.67
C LEU A 42 2.61 7.12 0.94
N ARG A 43 1.80 7.47 -0.06
CA ARG A 43 0.71 8.45 0.10
C ARG A 43 -0.28 8.04 1.19
N LEU A 44 -0.64 6.77 1.24
CA LEU A 44 -1.57 6.25 2.23
C LEU A 44 -0.98 6.30 3.64
N LYS A 45 0.33 6.01 3.78
CA LYS A 45 1.05 6.16 5.04
C LYS A 45 1.08 7.62 5.50
N GLU A 46 1.28 8.57 4.58
CA GLU A 46 1.22 9.99 4.89
C GLU A 46 -0.18 10.42 5.33
N GLU A 47 -1.24 9.93 4.67
CA GLU A 47 -2.63 10.21 5.05
C GLU A 47 -2.98 9.66 6.45
N ILE A 48 -2.47 8.46 6.80
CA ILE A 48 -2.61 7.88 8.15
C ILE A 48 -1.87 8.69 9.22
N THR A 49 -0.71 9.27 8.87
CA THR A 49 0.16 9.99 9.81
C THR A 49 -0.25 11.46 9.97
N ALA A 50 -0.79 12.06 8.92
CA ALA A 50 -1.21 13.46 8.88
C ALA A 50 -2.55 13.71 9.61
N HIS A 51 -3.27 12.66 9.99
CA HIS A 51 -4.49 12.69 10.79
C HIS A 51 -4.22 12.08 12.17
#